data_AF-E4LKF8-F1
#
_entry.id   AF-E4LKF8-F1
#
_cell.length_a   1.000
_cell.length_b   1.000
_cell.length_c   1.000
_cell.angle_alpha   90.00
_cell.angle_beta   90.00
_cell.angle_gamma   90.00
#
_symmetry.space_group_name_H-M   'P 1'
#
loop_
_entity.id
_entity.type
_entity.pdbx_description
1 polymer ?
#
loop_
_entity_poly.entity_id
_entity_poly.type
_entity_poly.pdbx_seq_one_letter_code
_entity_poly.pdbx_strand_id
1 'polypeptide(L)' 'MPGTAAELGVNPYDMKSNVEGGTKYLSELLGTFGGDVRKAVAAYNAGASAVKAYGGVPPYAETQDYVNRVLDIYR' A
#
# COMPACT_ATOMS: atom_id res chain seq x y z
N MET A 1 7.73 -4.66 4.52
CA MET A 1 7.49 -5.55 5.67
C MET A 1 7.77 -7.00 5.27
N PRO A 2 8.48 -7.81 6.07
CA PRO A 2 8.78 -9.21 5.72
C PRO A 2 7.54 -10.08 5.48
N GLY A 3 6.45 -9.86 6.24
CA GLY A 3 5.17 -10.55 6.05
C GLY A 3 4.53 -10.27 4.69
N THR A 4 4.51 -9.01 4.26
CA THR A 4 4.03 -8.61 2.93
C THR A 4 4.87 -9.22 1.81
N ALA A 5 6.20 -9.27 1.97
CA ALA A 5 7.07 -9.90 0.98
C ALA A 5 6.79 -11.42 0.85
N ALA A 6 6.52 -12.10 1.97
CA ALA A 6 6.15 -13.51 1.97
C ALA A 6 4.78 -13.75 1.32
N GLU A 7 3.76 -12.93 1.62
CA GLU A 7 2.43 -13.02 1.00
C GLU A 7 2.47 -12.78 -0.51
N LEU A 8 3.38 -11.91 -0.96
CA LEU A 8 3.53 -11.58 -2.37
C LEU A 8 4.47 -12.53 -3.14
N GLY A 9 5.19 -13.43 -2.45
CA GLY A 9 6.18 -14.32 -3.06
C GLY A 9 7.42 -13.58 -3.58
N VAL A 10 7.80 -12.49 -2.92
CA VAL A 10 8.81 -11.53 -3.41
C VAL A 10 10.07 -11.64 -2.57
N ASN A 11 11.24 -11.62 -3.22
CA ASN A 11 12.49 -11.41 -2.51
C ASN A 11 12.72 -9.89 -2.37
N PRO A 12 12.56 -9.29 -1.17
CA PRO A 12 12.67 -7.85 -1.01
C PRO A 12 14.11 -7.34 -1.22
N TYR A 13 15.12 -8.22 -1.21
CA TYR A 13 16.52 -7.92 -1.41
C TYR A 13 16.98 -8.03 -2.88
N ASP A 14 16.13 -8.56 -3.75
CA ASP A 14 16.34 -8.49 -5.20
C ASP A 14 15.56 -7.30 -5.75
N MET A 15 16.25 -6.36 -6.39
CA MET A 15 15.65 -5.10 -6.84
C MET A 15 14.51 -5.32 -7.82
N LYS A 16 14.67 -6.26 -8.77
CA LYS A 16 13.65 -6.52 -9.79
C LYS A 16 12.40 -7.16 -9.16
N SER A 17 12.60 -8.20 -8.34
CA SER A 17 11.53 -8.86 -7.60
C SER A 17 10.78 -7.85 -6.71
N ASN A 18 11.49 -7.00 -5.97
CA ASN A 18 10.91 -5.99 -5.10
C ASN A 18 9.96 -5.03 -5.84
N VAL A 19 10.39 -4.50 -6.99
CA VAL A 19 9.56 -3.60 -7.81
C VAL A 19 8.34 -4.31 -8.39
N GLU A 20 8.52 -5.50 -8.96
CA GLU A 20 7.40 -6.29 -9.52
C GLU A 20 6.38 -6.66 -8.45
N GLY A 21 6.85 -7.12 -7.29
CA GLY A 21 6.01 -7.45 -6.14
C GLY A 21 5.26 -6.25 -5.58
N GLY A 22 5.97 -5.13 -5.38
CA GLY A 22 5.39 -3.90 -4.86
C GLY A 22 4.31 -3.33 -5.79
N THR A 23 4.57 -3.31 -7.09
CA THR A 23 3.61 -2.82 -8.11
C THR A 23 2.41 -3.73 -8.26
N LYS A 24 2.59 -5.06 -8.27
CA LYS A 24 1.49 -6.02 -8.26
C LYS A 24 0.59 -5.83 -7.05
N TYR A 25 1.17 -5.72 -5.85
CA TYR A 25 0.40 -5.52 -4.63
C TYR A 25 -0.40 -4.20 -4.65
N LEU A 26 0.22 -3.11 -5.11
CA LEU A 26 -0.48 -1.84 -5.24
C LEU A 26 -1.66 -1.94 -6.22
N SER A 27 -1.50 -2.68 -7.33
CA SER A 27 -2.59 -2.94 -8.28
C SER A 27 -3.75 -3.72 -7.64
N GLU A 28 -3.46 -4.73 -6.82
CA GLU A 28 -4.48 -5.49 -6.08
C GLU A 28 -5.23 -4.61 -5.07
N LEU A 29 -4.53 -3.72 -4.38
CA LEU A 29 -5.14 -2.75 -3.46
C LEU A 29 -6.03 -1.74 -4.21
N LEU A 30 -5.59 -1.24 -5.36
CA LEU A 30 -6.42 -0.38 -6.21
C LEU A 30 -7.72 -1.07 -6.62
N GLY A 31 -7.67 -2.34 -7.03
CA GLY A 31 -8.86 -3.13 -7.30
C GLY A 31 -9.75 -3.32 -6.06
N THR A 32 -9.14 -3.61 -4.90
CA THR A 32 -9.85 -3.79 -3.62
C THR A 32 -10.62 -2.55 -3.18
N PHE A 33 -10.08 -1.36 -3.46
CA PHE A 33 -10.68 -0.08 -3.08
C PHE A 33 -11.36 0.64 -4.24
N GLY A 34 -11.71 -0.06 -5.32
CA GLY A 34 -12.50 0.48 -6.42
C GLY A 34 -11.84 1.65 -7.16
N GLY A 35 -10.50 1.65 -7.25
CA GLY A 35 -9.72 2.72 -7.87
C GLY A 35 -9.46 3.93 -6.96
N ASP A 36 -9.88 3.91 -5.69
CA ASP A 36 -9.53 4.96 -4.73
C ASP A 36 -8.04 4.88 -4.38
N VAL A 37 -7.24 5.69 -5.09
CA VAL A 37 -5.78 5.76 -4.93
C VAL A 37 -5.41 6.12 -3.49
N ARG A 38 -6.17 7.00 -2.82
CA ARG A 38 -5.87 7.41 -1.45
C ARG A 38 -6.00 6.24 -0.48
N LYS A 39 -7.05 5.41 -0.63
CA LYS A 39 -7.23 4.20 0.16
C LYS A 39 -6.22 3.11 -0.17
N ALA A 40 -5.87 2.93 -1.45
CA ALA A 40 -4.87 1.96 -1.87
C ALA A 40 -3.48 2.27 -1.28
N VAL A 41 -3.05 3.53 -1.34
CA VAL A 41 -1.78 3.99 -0.75
C VAL A 41 -1.79 3.84 0.77
N ALA A 42 -2.90 4.19 1.43
CA ALA A 42 -3.04 3.97 2.87
C ALA A 42 -2.95 2.49 3.25
N ALA A 43 -3.58 1.61 2.46
CA ALA A 43 -3.58 0.18 2.71
C ALA A 43 -2.22 -0.47 2.47
N TYR A 44 -1.42 0.07 1.54
CA TYR A 44 -0.06 -0.39 1.31
C TYR A 44 0.82 -0.19 2.55
N ASN A 45 0.58 0.89 3.30
CA ASN A 45 1.33 1.24 4.50
C ASN A 45 0.74 0.63 5.78
N ALA A 46 -0.55 0.81 6.03
CA ALA A 46 -1.24 0.42 7.27
C ALA A 46 -1.96 -0.94 7.21
N GLY A 47 -1.98 -1.57 6.04
CA GLY A 47 -2.75 -2.79 5.77
C GLY A 47 -4.21 -2.53 5.38
N ALA A 48 -4.71 -3.33 4.43
CA ALA A 48 -6.08 -3.19 3.91
C ALA A 48 -7.16 -3.37 4.98
N SER A 49 -6.94 -4.23 5.98
CA SER A 49 -7.89 -4.45 7.07
C SER A 49 -8.13 -3.18 7.90
N ALA A 50 -7.08 -2.41 8.18
CA ALA A 50 -7.20 -1.15 8.90
C ALA A 50 -8.01 -0.14 8.07
N VAL A 51 -7.68 0.03 6.78
CA VAL A 51 -8.41 0.95 5.89
C VAL A 51 -9.88 0.57 5.75
N LYS A 52 -10.19 -0.74 5.68
CA LYS A 52 -11.57 -1.23 5.68
C LYS A 52 -12.30 -0.92 6.99
N ALA A 53 -11.65 -1.15 8.14
CA ALA A 53 -12.23 -0.90 9.46
C ALA A 53 -12.55 0.58 9.70
N TYR A 54 -11.68 1.49 9.23
CA TYR A 54 -11.88 2.94 9.34
C TYR A 54 -12.68 3.55 8.18
N GLY A 55 -12.97 2.79 7.12
CA GLY A 55 -13.62 3.30 5.90
C GLY A 55 -12.77 4.29 5.08
N GLY A 56 -11.49 4.44 5.41
CA GLY A 56 -10.60 5.47 4.88
C GLY A 56 -9.20 5.40 5.48
N VAL A 57 -8.45 6.50 5.41
CA VAL A 57 -7.10 6.55 6.00
C VAL A 57 -7.21 6.45 7.52
N PRO A 58 -6.56 5.45 8.18
CA PRO A 58 -6.63 5.31 9.63
C PRO A 58 -5.98 6.51 10.35
N PRO A 59 -6.30 6.76 11.63
CA PRO A 59 -5.74 7.86 12.43
C PRO A 59 -4.32 7.54 12.93
N TYR A 60 -3.48 6.96 12.06
CA TYR A 60 -2.08 6.69 12.32
C TYR A 60 -1.27 7.82 11.69
N ALA A 61 -0.56 8.59 12.50
CA ALA A 61 0.19 9.76 12.03
C ALA A 61 1.13 9.41 10.87
N GLU A 62 1.85 8.30 10.99
CA GLU A 62 2.77 7.80 9.95
C GLU A 62 2.05 7.50 8.63
N THR A 63 0.88 6.86 8.67
CA THR A 63 0.08 6.56 7.48
C THR A 63 -0.48 7.82 6.83
N GLN A 64 -0.95 8.79 7.61
CA GLN A 64 -1.44 10.06 7.09
C GLN A 64 -0.32 10.83 6.37
N ASP A 65 0.86 10.90 6.98
CA ASP A 65 2.05 11.52 6.40
C ASP A 65 2.54 10.77 5.16
N TYR A 66 2.50 9.43 5.18
CA TYR A 66 2.86 8.60 4.04
C TYR A 66 1.93 8.86 2.84
N VAL A 67 0.62 8.85 3.06
CA VAL A 67 -0.37 9.13 2.00
C VAL A 67 -0.17 10.51 1.41
N ASN A 68 0.02 11.53 2.25
CA ASN A 68 0.22 12.90 1.76
C ASN A 68 1.50 13.02 0.90
N ARG A 69 2.61 12.41 1.34
CA ARG A 69 3.87 12.42 0.58
C ARG A 69 3.74 11.71 -0.78
N VAL A 70 3.14 10.52 -0.81
CA VAL A 70 3.00 9.75 -2.05
C VAL A 70 2.07 10.46 -3.04
N LEU A 71 0.96 11.02 -2.57
CA LEU A 71 0.03 11.74 -3.44
C LEU A 71 0.60 13.07 -3.96
N ASP A 72 1.57 13.66 -3.27
CA ASP A 72 2.28 14.84 -3.78
C ASP A 72 3.24 14.49 -4.93
N ILE A 73 3.86 13.31 -4.88
CA ILE A 73 4.73 12.78 -5.95
C ILE A 73 3.91 12.29 -7.15
N TYR A 74 2.69 11.77 -6.94
CA TYR A 74 1.83 11.19 -7.98
C TYR A 74 1.16 12.20 -8.93
N ARG A 75 1.41 13.50 -8.76
CA ARG A 75 0.78 14.56 -9.57
C ARG A 75 1.08 14.48 -11.05
#